data_AF-A0ABC9G5N2-F1
#
_entry.id   AF-A0ABC9G5N2-F1
#
_cell.length_a   1.000
_cell.length_b   1.000
_cell.length_c   1.000
_cell.angle_alpha   90.00
_cell.angle_beta   90.00
_cell.angle_gamma   90.00
#
_symmetry.space_group_name_H-M   'P 1'
#
loop_
_entity.id
_entity.type
_entity.pdbx_description
1 polymer ?
#
loop_
_entity_poly.entity_id
_entity_poly.type
_entity_poly.pdbx_seq_one_letter_code
_entity_poly.pdbx_strand_id
1 'polypeptide(L)'
;MAPTRWPLPLLLFFLLSGAATATEDASPSNPPPSPTPWPERFHAVLFTNLTNYSSASTGPPLRITDLYYDWPRRRNLNLVRHQLSADPLYDVEWDNGTSFYFDSSTCRVQRFPVGVLPPWWLSGGGAEYVGREVTGGIECHVWGKAGFIVYYEEAATGRPVRWNFIDVTGIQQFVMSFEPGVALEDAQWQAPAHCFPDDGSEEDGNDQGKSNDDVASSSKEEVGVVMLEAASRVLRKLAGAAAAS
;
A
#
# COMPACT_ATOMS: atom_id res chain seq x y z
N MET A 1 55.37 54.11 -49.10
CA MET A 1 54.51 55.21 -49.59
C MET A 1 53.07 54.77 -49.47
N ALA A 2 52.28 55.53 -48.72
CA ALA A 2 50.82 55.40 -48.60
C ALA A 2 50.13 56.00 -49.85
N PRO A 3 48.79 56.18 -49.85
CA PRO A 3 47.73 55.18 -50.05
C PRO A 3 46.87 55.54 -51.28
N THR A 4 45.84 54.76 -51.63
CA THR A 4 44.72 55.28 -52.44
C THR A 4 43.44 54.49 -52.17
N ARG A 5 42.34 55.22 -52.01
CA ARG A 5 41.04 54.78 -51.47
C ARG A 5 40.00 54.47 -52.57
N TRP A 6 38.98 53.71 -52.14
CA TRP A 6 37.58 53.59 -52.60
C TRP A 6 37.27 52.75 -53.86
N PRO A 7 36.03 52.17 -54.02
CA PRO A 7 34.92 52.07 -53.07
C PRO A 7 34.22 50.70 -52.91
N LEU A 8 33.42 50.58 -51.84
CA LEU A 8 32.47 49.49 -51.58
C LEU A 8 31.35 49.42 -52.62
N PRO A 9 30.73 48.24 -52.79
CA PRO A 9 29.28 48.18 -52.61
C PRO A 9 28.80 47.04 -51.69
N LEU A 10 27.60 47.27 -51.17
CA LEU A 10 26.81 46.47 -50.24
C LEU A 10 26.54 45.04 -50.73
N LEU A 11 26.54 44.08 -49.79
CA LEU A 11 25.76 42.85 -49.87
C LEU A 11 25.24 42.49 -48.48
N LEU A 12 24.03 42.96 -48.18
CA LEU A 12 23.26 42.59 -47.00
C LEU A 12 22.36 41.41 -47.41
N PHE A 13 22.69 40.19 -46.99
CA PHE A 13 21.81 39.02 -47.11
C PHE A 13 20.81 39.05 -45.95
N PHE A 14 19.59 39.56 -46.19
CA PHE A 14 18.45 39.30 -45.30
C PHE A 14 17.82 37.96 -45.68
N LEU A 15 18.14 36.92 -44.92
CA LEU A 15 17.42 35.64 -44.96
C LEU A 15 16.07 35.81 -44.25
N LEU A 16 14.98 35.94 -45.02
CA LEU A 16 13.64 35.74 -44.50
C LEU A 16 13.44 34.25 -44.22
N SER A 17 13.68 33.83 -42.96
CA SER A 17 13.16 32.55 -42.47
C SER A 17 11.72 32.77 -42.02
N GLY A 18 10.76 32.29 -42.83
CA GLY A 18 9.36 32.20 -42.42
C GLY A 18 9.23 31.15 -41.32
N ALA A 19 9.05 31.61 -40.08
CA ALA A 19 8.63 30.75 -38.98
C ALA A 19 7.17 30.36 -39.22
N ALA A 20 6.95 29.18 -39.79
CA ALA A 20 5.66 28.52 -39.72
C ALA A 20 5.44 28.14 -38.24
N THR A 21 4.63 28.93 -37.53
CA THR A 21 4.12 28.54 -36.23
C THR A 21 3.17 27.38 -36.45
N ALA A 22 3.65 26.16 -36.23
CA ALA A 22 2.80 25.01 -36.01
C ALA A 22 1.94 25.34 -34.78
N THR A 23 0.67 25.62 -35.01
CA THR A 23 -0.33 25.65 -33.96
C THR A 23 -0.52 24.20 -33.54
N GLU A 24 0.03 23.84 -32.37
CA GLU A 24 -0.35 22.61 -31.69
C GLU A 24 -1.85 22.72 -31.44
N ASP A 25 -2.61 21.96 -32.22
CA ASP A 25 -4.04 21.79 -32.08
C ASP A 25 -4.26 21.07 -30.74
N ALA A 26 -4.42 21.86 -29.67
CA ALA A 26 -4.75 21.38 -28.35
C ALA A 26 -6.16 20.79 -28.40
N SER A 27 -6.24 19.54 -28.84
CA SER A 27 -7.41 18.69 -28.65
C SER A 27 -7.80 18.75 -27.17
N PRO A 28 -9.09 18.93 -26.82
CA PRO A 28 -9.50 18.94 -25.42
C PRO A 28 -9.06 17.62 -24.79
N SER A 29 -8.09 17.69 -23.88
CA SER A 29 -7.69 16.51 -23.11
C SER A 29 -8.89 16.12 -22.26
N ASN A 30 -9.42 14.92 -22.50
CA ASN A 30 -10.44 14.36 -21.62
C ASN A 30 -9.89 14.36 -20.19
N PRO A 31 -10.73 14.68 -19.18
CA PRO A 31 -10.29 14.61 -17.79
C PRO A 31 -9.79 13.19 -17.47
N PRO A 32 -8.78 13.07 -16.60
CA PRO A 32 -8.31 11.75 -16.18
C PRO A 32 -9.46 10.95 -15.54
N PRO A 33 -9.44 9.61 -15.66
CA PRO A 33 -10.45 8.75 -15.07
C PRO A 33 -10.43 8.88 -13.54
N SER A 34 -11.60 8.67 -12.92
CA SER A 34 -11.71 8.55 -11.47
C SER A 34 -11.64 7.08 -11.06
N PRO A 35 -10.97 6.73 -9.95
CA PRO A 35 -10.95 5.35 -9.46
C PRO A 35 -12.33 4.87 -9.06
N THR A 36 -12.58 3.57 -9.23
CA THR A 36 -13.85 2.94 -8.85
C THR A 36 -13.90 2.74 -7.34
N PRO A 37 -14.95 3.19 -6.63
CA PRO A 37 -15.13 2.84 -5.22
C PRO A 37 -15.22 1.33 -5.03
N TRP A 38 -14.71 0.81 -3.91
CA TRP A 38 -14.92 -0.61 -3.61
C TRP A 38 -16.40 -0.93 -3.38
N PRO A 39 -16.82 -2.17 -3.65
CA PRO A 39 -18.09 -2.68 -3.15
C PRO A 39 -18.12 -2.63 -1.61
N GLU A 40 -19.32 -2.47 -1.03
CA GLU A 40 -19.49 -2.47 0.43
C GLU A 40 -19.06 -3.79 1.08
N ARG A 41 -19.12 -4.90 0.33
CA ARG A 41 -18.63 -6.20 0.73
C ARG A 41 -17.95 -6.90 -0.43
N PHE A 42 -16.88 -7.63 -0.17
CA PHE A 42 -16.28 -8.52 -1.15
C PHE A 42 -15.41 -9.58 -0.48
N HIS A 43 -15.14 -10.63 -1.25
CA HIS A 43 -14.03 -11.55 -1.02
C HIS A 43 -12.99 -11.39 -2.14
N ALA A 44 -11.72 -11.42 -1.79
CA ALA A 44 -10.63 -11.40 -2.76
C ALA A 44 -9.57 -12.42 -2.39
N VAL A 45 -9.04 -13.15 -3.38
CA VAL A 45 -7.85 -13.97 -3.19
C VAL A 45 -6.64 -13.16 -3.64
N LEU A 46 -5.70 -12.94 -2.73
CA LEU A 46 -4.50 -12.16 -2.97
C LEU A 46 -3.26 -13.07 -3.00
N PHE A 47 -2.43 -12.93 -4.01
CA PHE A 47 -1.06 -13.41 -3.97
C PHE A 47 -0.14 -12.28 -3.51
N THR A 48 0.50 -12.46 -2.36
CA THR A 48 1.43 -11.48 -1.81
C THR A 48 2.87 -11.92 -2.01
N ASN A 49 3.69 -11.02 -2.54
CA ASN A 49 5.14 -11.14 -2.65
C ASN A 49 5.82 -10.00 -1.89
N LEU A 50 6.61 -10.34 -0.88
CA LEU A 50 7.48 -9.41 -0.16
C LEU A 50 8.79 -9.25 -0.93
N THR A 51 8.93 -8.11 -1.60
CA THR A 51 10.08 -7.79 -2.46
C THR A 51 11.31 -7.29 -1.69
N ASN A 52 11.14 -6.81 -0.46
CA ASN A 52 12.26 -6.45 0.43
C ASN A 52 12.20 -7.27 1.72
N TYR A 53 12.37 -8.58 1.57
CA TYR A 53 12.41 -9.53 2.68
C TYR A 53 13.72 -9.39 3.45
N SER A 54 13.64 -8.83 4.67
CA SER A 54 14.69 -8.92 5.68
C SER A 54 14.31 -9.96 6.74
N SER A 55 15.28 -10.39 7.55
CA SER A 55 15.05 -11.24 8.73
C SER A 55 14.10 -10.62 9.78
N ALA A 56 13.71 -9.35 9.61
CA ALA A 56 12.69 -8.68 10.42
C ALA A 56 11.25 -8.94 9.93
N SER A 57 11.05 -9.51 8.74
CA SER A 57 9.72 -9.82 8.20
C SER A 57 9.13 -11.03 8.92
N THR A 58 7.99 -10.85 9.58
CA THR A 58 7.36 -11.84 10.49
C THR A 58 6.69 -13.04 9.80
N GLY A 59 7.06 -13.36 8.55
CA GLY A 59 6.55 -14.54 7.87
C GLY A 59 7.14 -14.73 6.46
N PRO A 60 6.96 -15.91 5.85
CA PRO A 60 7.47 -16.20 4.52
C PRO A 60 7.12 -15.12 3.47
N PRO A 61 8.04 -14.84 2.53
CA PRO A 61 7.88 -13.75 1.56
C PRO A 61 6.73 -13.97 0.58
N LEU A 62 6.34 -15.22 0.34
CA LEU A 62 5.23 -15.59 -0.54
C LEU A 62 4.08 -16.17 0.26
N ARG A 63 2.87 -15.68 0.01
CA ARG A 63 1.64 -16.15 0.69
C ARG A 63 0.40 -15.88 -0.14
N ILE A 64 -0.62 -16.70 0.12
CA ILE A 64 -1.98 -16.48 -0.40
C ILE A 64 -2.84 -15.97 0.74
N THR A 65 -3.65 -14.95 0.49
CA THR A 65 -4.56 -14.37 1.48
C THR A 65 -5.98 -14.40 0.93
N ASP A 66 -6.95 -14.94 1.68
CA ASP A 66 -8.35 -14.57 1.47
C ASP A 66 -8.64 -13.31 2.26
N LEU A 67 -9.00 -12.24 1.56
CA LEU A 67 -9.43 -10.99 2.13
C LEU A 67 -10.96 -10.95 2.10
N TYR A 68 -11.59 -10.87 3.27
CA TYR A 68 -13.01 -10.61 3.43
C TYR A 68 -13.20 -9.21 3.98
N TYR A 69 -13.93 -8.39 3.23
CA TYR A 69 -14.19 -7.00 3.56
C TYR A 69 -15.70 -6.81 3.80
N ASP A 70 -16.07 -6.20 4.94
CA ASP A 70 -17.47 -5.92 5.30
C ASP A 70 -17.60 -4.50 5.86
N TRP A 71 -17.79 -3.52 4.97
CA TRP A 71 -17.90 -2.10 5.33
C TRP A 71 -19.10 -1.76 6.22
N PRO A 72 -20.33 -2.28 5.96
CA PRO A 72 -21.47 -1.97 6.81
C PRO A 72 -21.24 -2.34 8.29
N ARG A 73 -20.38 -3.33 8.55
CA ARG A 73 -19.97 -3.74 9.89
C ARG A 73 -18.52 -3.36 10.25
N ARG A 74 -17.88 -2.55 9.40
CA ARG A 74 -16.55 -1.95 9.60
C ARG A 74 -15.48 -2.95 10.05
N ARG A 75 -15.41 -4.09 9.36
CA ARG A 75 -14.49 -5.18 9.72
C ARG A 75 -13.80 -5.76 8.49
N ASN A 76 -12.58 -6.25 8.71
CA ASN A 76 -11.74 -6.87 7.70
C ASN A 76 -11.15 -8.18 8.24
N LEU A 77 -11.08 -9.22 7.42
CA LEU A 77 -10.42 -10.47 7.77
C LEU A 77 -9.47 -10.85 6.66
N ASN A 78 -8.17 -10.93 6.97
CA ASN A 78 -7.19 -11.57 6.12
C ASN A 78 -6.91 -12.98 6.66
N LEU A 79 -7.27 -14.01 5.90
CA LEU A 79 -6.86 -15.40 6.17
C LEU A 79 -5.62 -15.73 5.35
N VAL A 80 -4.47 -15.69 6.00
CA VAL A 80 -3.15 -15.82 5.37
C VAL A 80 -2.67 -17.27 5.43
N ARG A 81 -2.40 -17.84 4.25
CA ARG A 81 -1.84 -19.19 4.08
C ARG A 81 -0.41 -19.14 3.57
N HIS A 82 0.47 -19.81 4.30
CA HIS A 82 1.84 -20.08 3.91
C HIS A 82 1.94 -21.46 3.25
N GLN A 83 2.82 -21.62 2.25
CA GLN A 83 2.87 -22.83 1.42
C GLN A 83 3.11 -24.14 2.20
N LEU A 84 3.78 -24.08 3.35
CA LEU A 84 4.18 -25.25 4.15
C LEU A 84 3.53 -25.27 5.55
N SER A 85 2.59 -24.37 5.85
CA SER A 85 1.88 -24.36 7.14
C SER A 85 0.47 -24.89 6.95
N ALA A 86 0.09 -25.86 7.78
CA ALA A 86 -1.31 -26.31 7.89
C ALA A 86 -2.17 -25.34 8.71
N ASP A 87 -1.53 -24.57 9.60
CA ASP A 87 -2.19 -23.59 10.45
C ASP A 87 -2.10 -22.20 9.79
N PRO A 88 -3.23 -21.59 9.38
CA PRO A 88 -3.22 -20.28 8.77
C PRO A 88 -3.12 -19.17 9.83
N LEU A 89 -2.57 -18.03 9.42
CA LEU A 89 -2.59 -16.82 10.22
C LEU A 89 -3.86 -16.03 9.89
N TYR A 90 -4.67 -15.75 10.90
CA TYR A 90 -5.80 -14.83 10.81
C TYR A 90 -5.33 -13.43 11.18
N ASP A 91 -5.82 -12.42 10.47
CA ASP A 91 -5.72 -11.01 10.83
C ASP A 91 -7.13 -10.41 10.76
N VAL A 92 -7.75 -10.26 11.92
CA VAL A 92 -9.08 -9.67 12.09
C VAL A 92 -8.92 -8.23 12.52
N GLU A 93 -9.39 -7.31 11.68
CA GLU A 93 -9.33 -5.87 11.90
C GLU A 93 -10.73 -5.33 12.22
N TRP A 94 -10.82 -4.56 13.30
CA TRP A 94 -12.05 -3.94 13.77
C TRP A 94 -12.04 -2.42 13.57
N ASP A 95 -13.22 -1.83 13.64
CA ASP A 95 -13.50 -0.41 13.40
C ASP A 95 -12.77 0.54 14.35
N ASN A 96 -12.54 0.09 15.58
CA ASN A 96 -11.79 0.82 16.60
C ASN A 96 -10.27 0.83 16.34
N GLY A 97 -9.82 0.28 15.20
CA GLY A 97 -8.43 0.20 14.81
C GLY A 97 -7.65 -0.91 15.54
N THR A 98 -8.31 -1.84 16.25
CA THR A 98 -7.64 -3.05 16.73
C THR A 98 -7.52 -4.06 15.60
N SER A 99 -6.34 -4.64 15.45
CA SER A 99 -6.11 -5.84 14.66
C SER A 99 -5.60 -6.97 15.56
N PHE A 100 -6.20 -8.13 15.42
CA PHE A 100 -5.77 -9.37 16.06
C PHE A 100 -5.15 -10.27 15.02
N TYR A 101 -3.87 -10.57 15.20
CA TYR A 101 -3.21 -11.60 14.41
C TYR A 101 -3.04 -12.85 15.24
N PHE A 102 -3.60 -13.96 14.80
CA PHE A 102 -3.57 -15.19 15.58
C PHE A 102 -3.54 -16.44 14.71
N ASP A 103 -3.00 -17.50 15.28
CA ASP A 103 -3.08 -18.87 14.78
C ASP A 103 -3.67 -19.76 15.88
N SER A 104 -3.55 -21.08 15.75
CA SER A 104 -4.09 -22.02 16.76
C SER A 104 -3.45 -21.91 18.14
N SER A 105 -2.28 -21.27 18.25
CA SER A 105 -1.42 -21.29 19.44
C SER A 105 -0.97 -19.91 19.92
N THR A 106 -0.92 -18.91 19.04
CA THR A 106 -0.40 -17.58 19.33
C THR A 106 -1.42 -16.49 19.02
N CYS A 107 -1.27 -15.34 19.68
CA CYS A 107 -1.99 -14.13 19.33
C CYS A 107 -1.11 -12.90 19.56
N ARG A 108 -1.16 -11.94 18.64
CA ARG A 108 -0.62 -10.59 18.81
C ARG A 108 -1.72 -9.57 18.51
N VAL A 109 -1.81 -8.54 19.35
CA VAL A 109 -2.76 -7.44 19.19
C VAL A 109 -2.00 -6.21 18.75
N GLN A 110 -2.52 -5.51 17.74
CA GLN A 110 -1.91 -4.28 17.24
C GLN A 110 -2.98 -3.21 17.04
N ARG A 111 -2.57 -1.94 17.15
CA ARG A 111 -3.43 -0.79 16.88
C ARG A 111 -3.03 -0.10 15.59
N PHE A 112 -3.98 0.01 14.68
CA PHE A 112 -3.88 0.76 13.45
C PHE A 112 -4.88 1.92 13.45
N PRO A 113 -4.45 3.17 13.74
CA PRO A 113 -5.34 4.33 13.80
C PRO A 113 -6.18 4.60 12.53
N VAL A 114 -5.76 4.10 11.37
CA VAL A 114 -6.52 4.21 10.12
C VAL A 114 -7.80 3.36 10.14
N GLY A 115 -7.79 2.23 10.88
CA GLY A 115 -8.87 1.25 10.88
C GLY A 115 -9.17 0.67 9.50
N VAL A 116 -10.38 0.13 9.36
CA VAL A 116 -10.87 -0.43 8.10
C VAL A 116 -11.11 0.70 7.08
N LEU A 117 -10.51 0.56 5.89
CA LEU A 117 -10.62 1.57 4.83
C LEU A 117 -12.06 1.68 4.30
N PRO A 118 -12.60 2.90 4.08
CA PRO A 118 -13.90 3.10 3.43
C PRO A 118 -13.90 2.68 1.96
N PRO A 119 -15.07 2.38 1.36
CA PRO A 119 -15.19 2.11 -0.07
C PRO A 119 -14.60 3.18 -0.98
N TRP A 120 -14.67 4.44 -0.54
CA TRP A 120 -14.14 5.60 -1.25
C TRP A 120 -12.70 5.95 -0.84
N TRP A 121 -11.96 5.08 -0.15
CA TRP A 121 -10.61 5.42 0.32
C TRP A 121 -9.68 5.85 -0.83
N LEU A 122 -9.88 5.37 -2.06
CA LEU A 122 -9.11 5.80 -3.23
C LEU A 122 -9.82 6.94 -3.99
N SER A 123 -11.13 6.82 -4.20
CA SER A 123 -11.93 7.77 -5.01
C SER A 123 -12.29 9.07 -4.29
N GLY A 124 -12.25 9.08 -2.95
CA GLY A 124 -12.64 10.21 -2.10
C GLY A 124 -11.63 11.36 -2.03
N GLY A 125 -10.52 11.28 -2.76
CA GLY A 125 -9.51 12.34 -2.84
C GLY A 125 -8.10 11.86 -2.48
N GLY A 126 -7.09 12.66 -2.83
CA GLY A 126 -5.68 12.38 -2.52
C GLY A 126 -5.06 11.18 -3.26
N ALA A 127 -5.78 10.58 -4.21
CA ALA A 127 -5.23 9.66 -5.20
C ALA A 127 -4.81 10.45 -6.44
N GLU A 128 -3.62 10.19 -6.95
CA GLU A 128 -3.05 10.83 -8.12
C GLU A 128 -3.04 9.84 -9.29
N TYR A 129 -3.69 10.18 -10.39
CA TYR A 129 -3.66 9.34 -11.58
C TYR A 129 -2.28 9.38 -12.23
N VAL A 130 -1.65 8.21 -12.34
CA VAL A 130 -0.28 8.05 -12.85
C VAL A 130 -0.29 7.76 -14.36
N GLY A 131 -1.28 7.00 -14.84
CA GLY A 131 -1.36 6.60 -16.25
C GLY A 131 -1.95 5.21 -16.44
N ARG A 132 -1.57 4.57 -17.56
CA ARG A 132 -1.94 3.19 -17.88
C ARG A 132 -0.71 2.30 -17.86
N GLU A 133 -0.86 1.07 -17.37
CA GLU A 133 0.18 0.04 -17.36
C GLU A 133 -0.43 -1.34 -17.58
N VAL A 134 0.32 -2.27 -18.18
CA VAL A 134 -0.08 -3.67 -18.27
C VAL A 134 0.58 -4.45 -17.14
N THR A 135 -0.22 -5.08 -16.27
CA THR A 135 0.27 -5.93 -15.18
C THR A 135 -0.49 -7.27 -15.17
N GLY A 136 0.24 -8.39 -15.06
CA GLY A 136 -0.38 -9.72 -15.17
C GLY A 136 -1.10 -9.98 -16.50
N GLY A 137 -0.75 -9.25 -17.57
CA GLY A 137 -1.45 -9.29 -18.86
C GLY A 137 -2.75 -8.48 -18.92
N ILE A 138 -3.08 -7.71 -17.88
CA ILE A 138 -4.29 -6.88 -17.79
C ILE A 138 -3.91 -5.41 -17.93
N GLU A 139 -4.58 -4.69 -18.83
CA GLU A 139 -4.42 -3.24 -18.96
C GLU A 139 -5.12 -2.51 -17.80
N CYS A 140 -4.35 -1.73 -17.05
CA CYS A 140 -4.81 -1.09 -15.83
C CYS A 140 -4.66 0.43 -15.92
N HIS A 141 -5.61 1.13 -15.32
CA HIS A 141 -5.37 2.46 -14.80
C HIS A 141 -4.52 2.36 -13.52
N VAL A 142 -3.66 3.34 -13.29
CA VAL A 142 -2.71 3.35 -12.15
C VAL A 142 -2.88 4.62 -11.34
N TRP A 143 -2.96 4.48 -10.01
CA TRP A 143 -3.03 5.60 -9.07
C TRP A 143 -1.98 5.49 -7.98
N GLY A 144 -1.35 6.62 -7.66
CA GLY A 144 -0.53 6.79 -6.46
C GLY A 144 -1.38 7.33 -5.31
N LYS A 145 -1.13 6.88 -4.08
CA LYS A 145 -1.75 7.46 -2.88
C LYS A 145 -0.78 7.49 -1.70
N ALA A 146 -0.85 8.58 -0.93
CA ALA A 146 -0.07 8.80 0.29
C ALA A 146 1.47 8.68 0.15
N GLY A 147 1.98 8.68 -1.09
CA GLY A 147 3.41 8.56 -1.40
C GLY A 147 4.03 7.18 -1.18
N PHE A 148 3.23 6.14 -0.94
CA PHE A 148 3.74 4.76 -0.78
C PHE A 148 2.79 3.68 -1.30
N ILE A 149 1.55 4.03 -1.67
CA ILE A 149 0.59 3.10 -2.27
C ILE A 149 0.57 3.33 -3.78
N VAL A 150 0.65 2.25 -4.55
CA VAL A 150 0.34 2.25 -5.98
C VAL A 150 -0.73 1.21 -6.26
N TYR A 151 -1.86 1.66 -6.78
CA TYR A 151 -3.04 0.86 -7.03
C TYR A 151 -3.29 0.70 -8.53
N TYR A 152 -3.63 -0.52 -8.93
CA TYR A 152 -3.90 -0.90 -10.30
C TYR A 152 -5.32 -1.42 -10.40
N GLU A 153 -6.11 -0.81 -11.27
CA GLU A 153 -7.50 -1.16 -11.53
C GLU A 153 -7.64 -1.47 -13.01
N GLU A 154 -8.31 -2.56 -13.35
CA GLU A 154 -8.54 -2.95 -14.74
C GLU A 154 -9.30 -1.83 -15.47
N ALA A 155 -8.73 -1.33 -16.55
CA ALA A 155 -9.28 -0.18 -17.26
C ALA A 155 -10.65 -0.45 -17.91
N ALA A 156 -10.96 -1.71 -18.20
CA ALA A 156 -12.21 -2.10 -18.84
C ALA A 156 -13.39 -2.20 -17.86
N THR A 157 -13.14 -2.54 -16.58
CA THR A 157 -14.22 -2.92 -15.64
C THR A 157 -14.19 -2.19 -14.31
N GLY A 158 -13.08 -1.54 -13.95
CA GLY A 158 -12.91 -0.97 -12.62
C GLY A 158 -12.54 -2.00 -11.54
N ARG A 159 -12.26 -3.26 -11.91
CA ARG A 159 -11.90 -4.31 -10.94
C ARG A 159 -10.48 -4.08 -10.37
N PRO A 160 -10.24 -4.25 -9.07
CA PRO A 160 -8.89 -4.25 -8.49
C PRO A 160 -8.02 -5.36 -9.12
N VAL A 161 -6.79 -5.03 -9.51
CA VAL A 161 -5.83 -5.99 -10.09
C VAL A 161 -4.61 -6.15 -9.21
N ARG A 162 -4.07 -5.04 -8.68
CA ARG A 162 -2.83 -5.05 -7.92
C ARG A 162 -2.73 -3.84 -7.01
N TRP A 163 -1.99 -4.02 -5.93
CA TRP A 163 -1.68 -3.00 -4.93
C TRP A 163 -0.24 -3.21 -4.51
N ASN A 164 0.55 -2.15 -4.57
CA ASN A 164 1.92 -2.14 -4.07
C ASN A 164 2.01 -1.18 -2.89
N PHE A 165 2.66 -1.64 -1.83
CA PHE A 165 3.13 -0.80 -0.74
C PHE A 165 4.65 -0.70 -0.89
N ILE A 166 5.12 0.42 -1.44
CA ILE A 166 6.52 0.64 -1.84
C ILE A 166 7.35 1.15 -0.64
N ASP A 167 7.07 0.63 0.54
CA ASP A 167 7.76 0.99 1.78
C ASP A 167 9.01 0.12 2.01
N VAL A 168 9.53 0.14 3.25
CA VAL A 168 10.71 -0.63 3.65
C VAL A 168 10.54 -2.13 3.39
N THR A 169 9.33 -2.68 3.48
CA THR A 169 9.05 -4.11 3.29
C THR A 169 8.82 -4.46 1.82
N GLY A 170 8.38 -3.48 1.02
CA GLY A 170 8.10 -3.64 -0.40
C GLY A 170 7.08 -4.75 -0.66
N ILE A 171 5.80 -4.48 -0.38
CA ILE A 171 4.74 -5.48 -0.53
C ILE A 171 4.11 -5.32 -1.91
N GLN A 172 4.05 -6.42 -2.67
CA GLN A 172 3.28 -6.49 -3.91
C GLN A 172 2.15 -7.50 -3.72
N GLN A 173 0.91 -7.06 -3.87
CA GLN A 173 -0.26 -7.92 -3.80
C GLN A 173 -0.94 -7.95 -5.16
N PHE A 174 -1.18 -9.15 -5.67
CA PHE A 174 -1.92 -9.39 -6.90
C PHE A 174 -3.28 -9.97 -6.56
N VAL A 175 -4.33 -9.43 -7.16
CA VAL A 175 -5.70 -9.91 -7.00
C VAL A 175 -5.92 -11.06 -7.99
N MET A 176 -6.00 -12.28 -7.46
CA MET A 176 -6.21 -13.50 -8.24
C MET A 176 -7.69 -13.73 -8.53
N SER A 177 -8.57 -13.41 -7.59
CA SER A 177 -10.02 -13.37 -7.76
C SER A 177 -10.63 -12.24 -6.94
N PHE A 178 -11.79 -11.74 -7.37
CA PHE A 178 -12.51 -10.66 -6.72
C PHE A 178 -14.02 -10.87 -6.87
N GLU A 179 -14.70 -11.07 -5.76
CA GLU A 179 -16.11 -11.46 -5.68
C GLU A 179 -16.89 -10.43 -4.85
N PRO A 180 -17.54 -9.44 -5.50
CA PRO A 180 -18.40 -8.49 -4.81
C PRO A 180 -19.59 -9.16 -4.12
N GLY A 181 -19.99 -8.63 -2.96
CA GLY A 181 -21.19 -9.05 -2.22
C GLY A 181 -21.00 -10.23 -1.27
N VAL A 182 -19.82 -10.86 -1.25
CA VAL A 182 -19.53 -11.98 -0.34
C VAL A 182 -19.48 -11.48 1.11
N ALA A 183 -20.14 -12.23 2.01
CA ALA A 183 -20.15 -11.96 3.44
C ALA A 183 -19.95 -13.26 4.21
N LEU A 184 -19.24 -13.19 5.33
CA LEU A 184 -19.05 -14.29 6.28
C LEU A 184 -20.07 -14.23 7.41
N GLU A 185 -20.29 -15.37 8.07
CA GLU A 185 -21.08 -15.44 9.29
C GLU A 185 -20.37 -14.70 10.44
N ASP A 186 -21.15 -14.13 11.38
CA ASP A 186 -20.61 -13.25 12.42
C ASP A 186 -19.58 -13.94 13.34
N ALA A 187 -19.68 -15.25 13.51
CA ALA A 187 -18.73 -16.04 14.29
C ALA A 187 -17.31 -16.03 13.69
N GLN A 188 -17.17 -15.90 12.37
CA GLN A 188 -15.88 -15.95 11.69
C GLN A 188 -15.02 -14.68 11.89
N TRP A 189 -15.62 -13.62 12.44
CA TRP A 189 -14.97 -12.32 12.69
C TRP A 189 -14.46 -12.17 14.12
N GLN A 190 -14.56 -13.22 14.93
CA GLN A 190 -14.16 -13.16 16.34
C GLN A 190 -12.71 -13.60 16.50
N ALA A 191 -11.94 -12.80 17.25
CA ALA A 191 -10.67 -13.25 17.77
C ALA A 191 -10.90 -14.32 18.87
N PRO A 192 -10.04 -15.34 18.98
CA PRO A 192 -10.19 -16.41 19.97
C PRO A 192 -9.91 -15.90 21.39
N ALA A 193 -10.37 -16.65 22.39
CA ALA A 193 -10.26 -16.25 23.80
C ALA A 193 -8.81 -16.00 24.25
N HIS A 194 -7.82 -16.74 23.72
CA HIS A 194 -6.41 -16.56 24.07
C HIS A 194 -5.80 -15.23 23.57
N CYS A 195 -6.52 -14.46 22.76
CA CYS A 195 -6.15 -13.08 22.41
C CYS A 195 -6.50 -12.07 23.51
N PHE A 196 -7.22 -12.48 24.55
CA PHE A 196 -7.69 -11.63 25.65
C PHE A 196 -7.13 -12.19 26.96
N PRO A 197 -5.85 -11.92 27.28
CA PRO A 197 -5.28 -12.32 28.56
C PRO A 197 -6.06 -11.67 29.71
N ASP A 198 -6.25 -12.42 30.80
CA ASP A 198 -6.85 -11.87 32.01
C ASP A 198 -5.97 -10.74 32.56
N ASP A 199 -6.59 -9.74 33.20
CA ASP A 199 -5.96 -8.52 33.76
C ASP A 199 -4.84 -8.80 34.81
N GLY A 200 -4.49 -10.07 35.07
CA GLY A 200 -3.44 -10.52 35.98
C GLY A 200 -2.25 -11.21 35.31
N SER A 201 -2.20 -11.32 33.98
CA SER A 201 -1.03 -11.83 33.23
C SER A 201 -0.37 -10.73 32.40
N GLU A 202 -0.11 -9.59 33.01
CA GLU A 202 0.90 -8.68 32.50
C GLU A 202 2.24 -9.44 32.56
N GLU A 203 2.79 -9.83 31.41
CA GLU A 203 4.21 -10.14 31.33
C GLU A 203 4.95 -8.85 31.67
N ASP A 204 5.25 -8.70 32.96
CA ASP A 204 6.10 -7.65 33.53
C ASP A 204 7.44 -7.63 32.78
N GLY A 205 7.55 -6.75 31.80
CA GLY A 205 8.81 -6.23 31.30
C GLY A 205 9.46 -5.35 32.38
N ASN A 206 9.80 -5.94 33.52
CA ASN A 206 10.49 -5.27 34.60
C ASN A 206 12.00 -5.30 34.31
N ASP A 207 12.45 -4.34 33.51
CA ASP A 207 13.87 -3.97 33.41
C ASP A 207 14.29 -3.29 34.73
N GLN A 208 14.67 -4.11 35.71
CA GLN A 208 15.49 -3.66 36.83
C GLN A 208 16.92 -4.13 36.62
N GLY A 209 17.74 -3.17 36.18
CA GLY A 209 19.18 -3.30 36.08
C GLY A 209 19.80 -3.90 37.34
N LYS A 210 20.49 -5.02 37.13
CA LYS A 210 21.63 -5.43 37.95
C LYS A 210 22.76 -5.84 37.03
N SER A 211 23.77 -4.97 37.00
CA SER A 211 25.14 -5.26 36.59
C SER A 211 25.56 -6.65 37.05
N ASN A 212 25.96 -7.51 36.11
CA ASN A 212 27.29 -8.12 36.05
C ASN A 212 27.42 -8.95 34.76
N ASP A 213 28.33 -8.48 33.90
CA ASP A 213 29.15 -9.14 32.88
C ASP A 213 28.89 -10.64 32.62
N ASP A 214 28.34 -10.96 31.43
CA ASP A 214 29.07 -11.61 30.33
C ASP A 214 28.13 -12.15 29.23
N VAL A 215 28.31 -11.58 28.02
CA VAL A 215 28.23 -12.20 26.68
C VAL A 215 26.92 -12.88 26.20
N ALA A 216 26.40 -12.30 25.11
CA ALA A 216 25.55 -12.87 24.06
C ALA A 216 24.01 -12.88 24.24
N SER A 217 23.36 -11.73 24.03
CA SER A 217 22.04 -11.64 23.38
C SER A 217 21.68 -10.17 23.10
N SER A 218 22.15 -9.60 21.98
CA SER A 218 21.87 -8.20 21.60
C SER A 218 21.08 -8.06 20.28
N SER A 219 20.65 -9.15 19.64
CA SER A 219 20.13 -9.08 18.26
C SER A 219 18.61 -9.26 18.12
N LYS A 220 17.86 -9.52 19.21
CA LYS A 220 16.40 -9.71 19.17
C LYS A 220 15.59 -8.47 19.57
N GLU A 221 16.10 -7.66 20.48
CA GLU A 221 15.36 -6.54 21.06
C GLU A 221 15.38 -5.29 20.13
N GLU A 222 16.50 -5.06 19.44
CA GLU A 222 16.66 -3.96 18.50
C GLU A 222 15.77 -4.12 17.24
N VAL A 223 15.43 -5.36 16.87
CA VAL A 223 14.61 -5.67 15.67
C VAL A 223 13.11 -5.33 15.90
N GLY A 224 12.61 -5.50 17.13
CA GLY A 224 11.23 -5.17 17.48
C GLY A 224 10.94 -3.66 17.44
N VAL A 225 11.91 -2.84 17.83
CA VAL A 225 11.80 -1.37 17.85
C VAL A 225 11.79 -0.79 16.43
N VAL A 226 12.59 -1.34 15.52
CA VAL A 226 12.69 -0.88 14.12
C VAL A 226 11.42 -1.21 13.32
N MET A 227 10.80 -2.37 13.57
CA MET A 227 9.52 -2.78 12.96
C MET A 227 8.35 -1.90 13.44
N LEU A 228 8.34 -1.56 14.74
CA LEU A 228 7.34 -0.66 15.33
C LEU A 228 7.45 0.77 14.76
N GLU A 229 8.67 1.24 14.45
CA GLU A 229 8.88 2.52 13.77
C GLU A 229 8.41 2.53 12.31
N ALA A 230 8.66 1.45 11.56
CA ALA A 230 8.23 1.36 10.16
C ALA A 230 6.69 1.33 10.06
N ALA A 231 6.03 0.51 10.88
CA ALA A 231 4.57 0.48 11.00
C ALA A 231 3.99 1.81 11.52
N SER A 232 4.63 2.46 12.50
CA SER A 232 4.21 3.77 13.01
C SER A 232 4.35 4.90 11.97
N ARG A 233 5.35 4.84 11.08
CA ARG A 233 5.50 5.80 9.97
C ARG A 233 4.44 5.59 8.89
N VAL A 234 4.06 4.35 8.60
CA VAL A 234 2.93 4.00 7.72
C VAL A 234 1.62 4.53 8.30
N LEU A 235 1.42 4.37 9.60
CA LEU A 235 0.22 4.82 10.31
C LEU A 235 0.03 6.33 10.36
N ARG A 236 1.11 7.11 10.55
CA ARG A 236 1.04 8.57 10.45
C ARG A 236 0.67 9.04 9.04
N LYS A 237 1.13 8.34 8.00
CA LYS A 237 0.82 8.68 6.60
C LYS A 237 -0.60 8.28 6.20
N LEU A 238 -1.10 7.12 6.64
CA LEU A 238 -2.47 6.69 6.38
C LEU A 238 -3.50 7.52 7.14
N ALA A 239 -3.27 7.81 8.43
CA ALA A 239 -4.14 8.69 9.21
C ALA A 239 -4.19 10.10 8.61
N GLY A 240 -3.07 10.62 8.09
CA GLY A 240 -3.03 11.90 7.36
C GLY A 240 -3.78 11.85 6.02
N ALA A 241 -3.69 10.76 5.28
CA ALA A 241 -4.37 10.60 3.98
C ALA A 241 -5.87 10.31 4.10
N ALA A 242 -6.32 9.74 5.22
CA ALA A 242 -7.74 9.53 5.52
C ALA A 242 -8.40 10.77 6.16
N ALA A 243 -7.64 11.61 6.86
CA ALA A 243 -8.13 12.85 7.50
C ALA A 243 -8.12 14.09 6.58
N ALA A 244 -7.44 14.03 5.42
CA ALA A 244 -7.40 15.12 4.44
C ALA A 244 -8.53 15.04 3.39
N SER A 245 -9.63 14.34 3.69
CA SER A 245 -10.84 14.22 2.85
C SER A 245 -12.05 14.76 3.59
#